data_AF-A0A7J4M1L4-F1
#
_entry.id   AF-A0A7J4M1L4-F1
#
_cell.length_a   1.000
_cell.length_b   1.000
_cell.length_c   1.000
_cell.angle_alpha   90.00
_cell.angle_beta   90.00
_cell.angle_gamma   90.00
#
_symmetry.space_group_name_H-M   'P 1'
#
loop_
_entity.id
_entity.type
_entity.pdbx_description
1 polymer ?
#
loop_
_entity_poly.entity_id
_entity_poly.type
_entity_poly.pdbx_seq_one_letter_code
_entity_poly.pdbx_strand_id
1 'polypeptide(L)'
;METKSYLIYVLTVFLALVGMVRVMFHLGPLSLWYLGLFCVMLVLSAGLMPGMLEKKPNAYPFLTIYYALWIMVSLNFYYYSDSIWVYVMLASSVIGFLMGVILLQRPGKKRITPTYHYTIKQDKDSPVIRPLEEKMPAEMQKSPEAVIDELRQEIKTKASELRPQSQLTPYLLSSLAKRSDLGHSGALFDEKKTKPAEQKKTSPRKGISSRSSRKATAQKATAATALQKKTAAKKDAKTKTSTKKTLPSPRSAGKGASSKKTAATAKPVKKKLQGRYVGSIMATTFHTSNCEWINNIKRTNKVWFTSKKDAEKKGYHPHECVIKK
;
A
#
# COMPACT_ATOMS: atom_id res chain seq x y z
N MET A 1 0.47 6.05 -5.03
CA MET A 1 -0.41 5.81 -3.88
C MET A 1 0.01 6.83 -2.85
N GLU A 2 -0.85 7.81 -2.69
CA GLU A 2 -0.67 8.94 -1.79
C GLU A 2 -0.77 8.43 -0.35
N THR A 3 -0.09 9.08 0.59
CA THR A 3 -0.12 8.84 2.04
C THR A 3 -1.53 8.60 2.60
N LYS A 4 -2.55 9.17 1.94
CA LYS A 4 -3.98 8.98 2.21
C LYS A 4 -4.44 7.52 2.21
N SER A 5 -3.98 6.67 1.29
CA SER A 5 -4.43 5.27 1.22
C SER A 5 -3.92 4.45 2.40
N TYR A 6 -2.72 4.76 2.91
CA TYR A 6 -2.15 4.09 4.07
C TYR A 6 -2.86 4.52 5.36
N LEU A 7 -3.14 5.82 5.49
CA LEU A 7 -3.89 6.35 6.63
C LEU A 7 -5.25 5.67 6.79
N ILE A 8 -5.99 5.48 5.68
CA ILE A 8 -7.28 4.80 5.69
C ILE A 8 -7.13 3.34 6.17
N TYR A 9 -6.12 2.61 5.68
CA TYR A 9 -5.89 1.23 6.11
C TYR A 9 -5.58 1.13 7.61
N VAL A 10 -4.65 1.96 8.10
CA VAL A 10 -4.29 2.00 9.52
C VAL A 10 -5.50 2.33 10.39
N LEU A 11 -6.32 3.31 9.97
CA LEU A 11 -7.54 3.68 10.68
C LEU A 11 -8.56 2.52 10.72
N THR A 12 -8.74 1.80 9.61
CA THR A 12 -9.63 0.62 9.54
C THR A 12 -9.16 -0.49 10.48
N VAL A 13 -7.86 -0.80 10.51
CA VAL A 13 -7.29 -1.81 11.42
C VAL A 13 -7.45 -1.37 12.88
N PHE A 14 -7.24 -0.10 13.18
CA PHE A 14 -7.41 0.45 14.52
C PHE A 14 -8.87 0.35 15.00
N LEU A 15 -9.85 0.74 14.18
CA LEU A 15 -11.27 0.63 14.53
C LEU A 15 -11.70 -0.83 14.74
N ALA A 16 -11.16 -1.75 13.94
CA ALA A 16 -11.39 -3.18 14.12
C ALA A 16 -10.82 -3.69 15.46
N LEU A 17 -9.61 -3.28 15.85
CA LEU A 17 -9.01 -3.61 17.15
C LEU A 17 -9.86 -3.11 18.32
N VAL A 18 -10.28 -1.84 18.28
CA VAL A 18 -11.10 -1.24 19.35
C VAL A 18 -12.45 -1.94 19.49
N GLY A 19 -13.14 -2.19 18.37
CA GLY A 19 -14.41 -2.92 18.35
C GLY A 19 -14.26 -4.32 18.94
N MET A 20 -13.19 -5.01 18.57
CA MET A 20 -12.92 -6.37 19.02
C MET A 20 -12.65 -6.46 20.53
N VAL A 21 -11.79 -5.59 21.07
CA VAL A 21 -11.53 -5.54 22.52
C VAL A 21 -12.83 -5.33 23.29
N ARG A 22 -13.70 -4.42 22.83
CA ARG A 22 -15.02 -4.17 23.43
C ARG A 22 -15.94 -5.39 23.39
N VAL A 23 -15.97 -6.10 22.26
CA VAL A 23 -16.77 -7.31 22.06
C VAL A 23 -16.27 -8.43 22.98
N MET A 24 -14.95 -8.59 23.15
CA MET A 24 -14.36 -9.57 24.05
C MET A 24 -14.79 -9.42 25.50
N PHE A 25 -14.90 -8.18 26.00
CA PHE A 25 -15.38 -7.94 27.37
C PHE A 25 -16.85 -8.33 27.59
N HIS A 26 -17.64 -8.48 26.51
CA HIS A 26 -19.06 -8.82 26.60
C HIS A 26 -19.38 -10.31 26.43
N LEU A 27 -18.56 -11.09 25.72
CA LEU A 27 -18.88 -12.48 25.33
C LEU A 27 -18.49 -13.58 26.35
N GLY A 28 -17.89 -13.21 27.48
CA GLY A 28 -17.53 -14.19 28.51
C GLY A 28 -16.52 -15.26 28.03
N PRO A 29 -16.49 -16.46 28.62
CA PRO A 29 -15.42 -17.46 28.40
C PRO A 29 -15.38 -18.07 26.99
N LEU A 30 -16.47 -18.00 26.22
CA LEU A 30 -16.48 -18.38 24.80
C LEU A 30 -15.59 -17.47 23.92
N SER A 31 -15.15 -16.32 24.45
CA SER A 31 -14.29 -15.37 23.75
C SER A 31 -12.88 -15.89 23.44
N LEU A 32 -12.38 -16.91 24.12
CA LEU A 32 -11.00 -17.41 23.92
C LEU A 32 -10.77 -18.01 22.53
N TRP A 33 -11.74 -18.75 22.00
CA TRP A 33 -11.66 -19.29 20.63
C TRP A 33 -11.58 -18.16 19.61
N TYR A 34 -12.43 -17.14 19.77
CA TYR A 34 -12.46 -15.99 18.89
C TYR A 34 -11.21 -15.10 19.02
N LEU A 35 -10.62 -15.01 20.22
CA LEU A 35 -9.33 -14.37 20.44
C LEU A 35 -8.24 -15.05 19.62
N GLY A 36 -8.17 -16.39 19.68
CA GLY A 36 -7.21 -17.16 18.89
C GLY A 36 -7.36 -16.89 17.40
N LEU A 37 -8.61 -16.92 16.89
CA LEU A 37 -8.89 -16.66 15.48
C LEU A 37 -8.53 -15.23 15.07
N PHE A 38 -8.74 -14.26 15.95
CA PHE A 38 -8.32 -12.88 15.74
C PHE A 38 -6.80 -12.71 15.73
N CYS A 39 -6.07 -13.36 16.65
CA CYS A 39 -4.60 -13.34 16.65
C CYS A 39 -4.03 -13.90 15.34
N VAL A 40 -4.62 -14.98 14.81
CA VAL A 40 -4.24 -15.52 13.49
C VAL A 40 -4.45 -14.47 12.39
N MET A 41 -5.60 -13.78 12.41
CA MET A 41 -5.86 -12.73 11.43
C MET A 41 -4.91 -11.53 11.58
N LEU A 42 -4.53 -11.14 12.80
CA LEU A 42 -3.53 -10.10 13.00
C LEU A 42 -2.17 -10.47 12.40
N VAL A 43 -1.71 -11.70 12.62
CA VAL A 43 -0.45 -12.20 12.04
C VAL A 43 -0.52 -12.22 10.52
N LEU A 44 -1.65 -12.68 9.94
CA LEU A 44 -1.87 -12.61 8.49
C LEU A 44 -1.84 -11.17 7.97
N SER A 45 -2.46 -10.23 8.69
CA SER A 45 -2.45 -8.82 8.32
C SER A 45 -1.04 -8.22 8.32
N ALA A 46 -0.22 -8.57 9.31
CA ALA A 46 1.17 -8.14 9.42
C ALA A 46 2.03 -8.73 8.29
N GLY A 47 1.80 -9.99 7.90
CA GLY A 47 2.46 -10.62 6.76
C GLY A 47 2.09 -10.01 5.40
N LEU A 48 0.88 -9.45 5.28
CA LEU A 48 0.42 -8.80 4.04
C LEU A 48 0.98 -7.38 3.86
N MET A 49 1.35 -6.71 4.94
CA MET A 49 1.84 -5.33 4.92
C MET A 49 3.09 -5.11 4.04
N PRO A 50 4.16 -5.93 4.11
CA PRO A 50 5.31 -5.79 3.22
C PRO A 50 4.95 -5.90 1.74
N GLY A 51 4.08 -6.85 1.37
CA GLY A 51 3.64 -7.03 -0.01
C GLY A 51 2.85 -5.83 -0.56
N MET A 52 2.04 -5.21 0.29
CA MET A 52 1.32 -3.97 0.01
C MET A 52 2.26 -2.78 -0.19
N LEU A 53 3.28 -2.64 0.67
CA LEU A 53 4.27 -1.56 0.59
C LEU A 53 5.10 -1.64 -0.69
N GLU A 54 5.49 -2.85 -1.09
CA GLU A 54 6.25 -3.10 -2.32
C GLU A 54 5.40 -3.03 -3.58
N LYS A 55 4.07 -2.92 -3.45
CA LYS A 55 3.09 -2.92 -4.56
C LYS A 55 3.21 -4.16 -5.44
N LYS A 56 3.49 -5.31 -4.84
CA LYS A 56 3.52 -6.58 -5.57
C LYS A 56 2.10 -6.85 -6.10
N PRO A 57 1.92 -7.14 -7.40
CA PRO A 57 0.60 -7.40 -7.98
C PRO A 57 -0.10 -8.58 -7.30
N ASN A 58 0.67 -9.52 -6.76
CA ASN A 58 0.17 -10.70 -6.06
C ASN A 58 -0.37 -10.38 -4.66
N ALA A 59 -0.10 -9.20 -4.09
CA ALA A 59 -0.55 -8.87 -2.73
C ALA A 59 -2.07 -8.58 -2.65
N TYR A 60 -2.66 -8.04 -3.71
CA TYR A 60 -4.08 -7.67 -3.76
C TYR A 60 -5.08 -8.85 -3.67
N PRO A 61 -4.86 -10.00 -4.35
CA PRO A 61 -5.74 -11.16 -4.15
C PRO A 61 -5.69 -11.68 -2.71
N PHE A 62 -4.51 -11.74 -2.08
CA PHE A 62 -4.42 -12.14 -0.67
C PHE A 62 -5.12 -11.15 0.28
N LEU A 63 -5.01 -9.84 0.02
CA LEU A 63 -5.74 -8.82 0.77
C LEU A 63 -7.27 -9.01 0.66
N THR A 64 -7.74 -9.38 -0.52
CA THR A 64 -9.18 -9.58 -0.78
C THR A 64 -9.70 -10.82 -0.06
N ILE A 65 -8.94 -11.93 -0.10
CA ILE A 65 -9.24 -13.14 0.67
C ILE A 65 -9.26 -12.85 2.16
N TYR A 66 -8.28 -12.09 2.66
CA TYR A 66 -8.21 -11.67 4.06
C TYR A 66 -9.49 -10.93 4.50
N TYR A 67 -9.93 -9.91 3.76
CA TYR A 67 -11.15 -9.19 4.12
C TYR A 67 -12.42 -10.04 3.97
N ALA A 68 -12.46 -10.99 3.02
CA ALA A 68 -13.59 -11.92 2.91
C ALA A 68 -13.70 -12.84 4.14
N LEU A 69 -12.56 -13.39 4.60
CA LEU A 69 -12.50 -14.16 5.84
C LEU A 69 -12.93 -13.31 7.04
N TRP A 70 -12.50 -12.04 7.08
CA TRP A 70 -12.86 -11.13 8.15
C TRP A 70 -14.37 -10.80 8.17
N ILE A 71 -15.00 -10.65 7.01
CA ILE A 71 -16.47 -10.48 6.90
C ILE A 71 -17.17 -11.72 7.45
N MET A 72 -16.72 -12.93 7.09
CA MET A 72 -17.29 -14.18 7.62
C MET A 72 -17.22 -14.25 9.16
N VAL A 73 -16.08 -13.86 9.74
CA VAL A 73 -15.92 -13.80 11.20
C VAL A 73 -16.84 -12.75 11.81
N SER A 74 -16.93 -11.57 11.19
CA SER A 74 -17.80 -10.48 11.67
C SER A 74 -19.29 -10.84 11.59
N LEU A 75 -19.72 -11.55 10.55
CA LEU A 75 -21.08 -12.08 10.42
C LEU A 75 -21.40 -13.15 11.47
N ASN A 76 -20.41 -13.96 11.83
CA ASN A 76 -20.56 -14.90 12.94
C ASN A 76 -20.79 -14.14 14.24
N PHE A 77 -19.98 -13.12 14.55
CA PHE A 77 -20.19 -12.25 15.71
C PHE A 77 -21.54 -11.52 15.71
N TYR A 78 -22.01 -11.12 14.54
CA TYR A 78 -23.31 -10.47 14.37
C TYR A 78 -24.45 -11.37 14.83
N TYR A 79 -24.34 -12.67 14.56
CA TYR A 79 -25.34 -13.63 15.01
C TYR A 79 -25.37 -13.81 16.54
N TYR A 80 -24.23 -13.64 17.21
CA TYR A 80 -24.10 -13.87 18.65
C TYR A 80 -24.20 -12.61 19.51
N SER A 81 -24.18 -11.41 18.93
CA SER A 81 -24.21 -10.17 19.72
C SER A 81 -24.96 -9.04 19.03
N ASP A 82 -25.93 -8.46 19.72
CA ASP A 82 -26.66 -7.23 19.33
C ASP A 82 -25.85 -5.95 19.59
N SER A 83 -24.52 -6.04 19.56
CA SER A 83 -23.67 -4.91 19.87
C SER A 83 -23.51 -4.00 18.66
N ILE A 84 -23.71 -2.68 18.85
CA ILE A 84 -23.44 -1.66 17.83
C ILE A 84 -22.03 -1.77 17.24
N TRP A 85 -21.06 -2.25 18.03
CA TRP A 85 -19.67 -2.43 17.62
C TRP A 85 -19.51 -3.48 16.53
N VAL A 86 -20.36 -4.50 16.48
CA VAL A 86 -20.31 -5.51 15.42
C VAL A 86 -20.72 -4.92 14.09
N TYR A 87 -21.70 -4.01 14.06
CA TYR A 87 -22.05 -3.30 12.83
C TYR A 87 -20.91 -2.43 12.32
N VAL A 88 -20.20 -1.75 13.23
CA VAL A 88 -19.02 -0.96 12.87
C VAL A 88 -17.92 -1.85 12.30
N MET A 89 -17.66 -3.01 12.93
CA MET A 89 -16.70 -3.99 12.40
C MET A 89 -17.12 -4.51 11.03
N LEU A 90 -18.38 -4.92 10.86
CA LEU A 90 -18.91 -5.41 9.60
C LEU A 90 -18.80 -4.36 8.49
N ALA A 91 -19.20 -3.11 8.74
CA ALA A 91 -19.09 -2.01 7.79
C ALA A 91 -17.63 -1.75 7.39
N SER A 92 -16.71 -1.71 8.36
CA SER A 92 -15.27 -1.52 8.09
C SER A 92 -14.69 -2.64 7.22
N SER A 93 -15.18 -3.87 7.41
CA SER A 93 -14.76 -5.06 6.68
C SER A 93 -15.25 -5.04 5.24
N VAL A 94 -16.50 -4.63 5.02
CA VAL A 94 -17.08 -4.44 3.68
C VAL A 94 -16.33 -3.35 2.93
N ILE A 95 -16.01 -2.22 3.58
CA ILE A 95 -15.22 -1.13 2.97
C ILE A 95 -13.82 -1.63 2.58
N GLY A 96 -13.16 -2.38 3.48
CA GLY A 96 -11.85 -2.99 3.21
C GLY A 96 -11.89 -3.96 2.03
N PHE A 97 -12.91 -4.81 1.97
CA PHE A 97 -13.13 -5.75 0.87
C PHE A 97 -13.34 -5.03 -0.46
N LEU A 98 -14.23 -4.05 -0.51
CA LEU A 98 -14.49 -3.25 -1.72
C LEU A 98 -13.22 -2.54 -2.19
N MET A 99 -12.42 -2.00 -1.28
CA MET A 99 -11.11 -1.43 -1.62
C MET A 99 -10.15 -2.48 -2.21
N GLY A 100 -10.11 -3.69 -1.64
CA GLY A 100 -9.35 -4.81 -2.21
C GLY A 100 -9.77 -5.13 -3.65
N VAL A 101 -11.07 -5.21 -3.91
CA VAL A 101 -11.64 -5.47 -5.25
C VAL A 101 -11.33 -4.32 -6.24
N ILE A 102 -11.50 -3.06 -5.82
CA ILE A 102 -11.19 -1.89 -6.67
C ILE A 102 -9.69 -1.88 -7.02
N LEU A 103 -8.82 -2.26 -6.08
CA LEU A 103 -7.39 -2.35 -6.33
C LEU A 103 -7.02 -3.50 -7.27
N LEU A 104 -7.72 -4.64 -7.20
CA LEU A 104 -7.62 -5.74 -8.17
C LEU A 104 -8.04 -5.32 -9.58
N GLN A 105 -9.12 -4.54 -9.69
CA GLN A 105 -9.66 -4.10 -10.97
C GLN A 105 -8.84 -3.03 -11.65
N ARG A 106 -7.95 -2.32 -10.93
CA ARG A 106 -7.02 -1.41 -11.59
C ARG A 106 -6.13 -2.25 -12.49
N PRO A 107 -6.26 -2.13 -13.83
CA PRO A 107 -5.40 -2.88 -14.73
C PRO A 107 -3.99 -2.50 -14.31
N GLY A 108 -3.25 -3.49 -13.79
CA GLY A 108 -1.87 -3.28 -13.43
C GLY A 108 -1.26 -2.65 -14.67
N LYS A 109 -0.87 -1.38 -14.58
CA LYS A 109 -0.03 -0.77 -15.61
C LYS A 109 1.16 -1.69 -15.59
N LYS A 110 1.16 -2.67 -16.51
CA LYS A 110 2.27 -3.58 -16.71
C LYS A 110 3.42 -2.61 -16.75
N ARG A 111 4.31 -2.67 -15.76
CA ARG A 111 5.59 -2.01 -15.94
C ARG A 111 6.10 -2.78 -17.14
N ILE A 112 5.96 -2.17 -18.31
CA ILE A 112 6.83 -2.44 -19.42
C ILE A 112 8.16 -2.03 -18.80
N THR A 113 8.79 -2.94 -18.06
CA THR A 113 10.24 -3.00 -18.05
C THR A 113 10.52 -3.02 -19.54
N PRO A 114 11.08 -1.94 -20.11
CA PRO A 114 11.53 -2.01 -21.48
C PRO A 114 12.51 -3.17 -21.45
N THR A 115 12.07 -4.33 -21.87
CA THR A 115 12.97 -5.40 -22.26
C THR A 115 13.64 -4.75 -23.44
N TYR A 116 14.80 -4.13 -23.19
CA TYR A 116 15.67 -3.68 -24.25
C TYR A 116 16.06 -4.97 -24.96
N HIS A 117 15.25 -5.39 -25.92
CA HIS A 117 15.76 -6.18 -27.03
C HIS A 117 16.71 -5.21 -27.73
N TYR A 118 17.96 -5.18 -27.27
CA TYR A 118 19.06 -4.82 -28.14
C TYR A 118 19.05 -5.91 -29.21
N THR A 119 18.26 -5.70 -30.26
CA THR A 119 18.59 -6.26 -31.54
C THR A 119 19.88 -5.56 -31.91
N ILE A 120 21.00 -6.18 -31.51
CA ILE A 120 22.28 -5.91 -32.12
C ILE A 120 22.05 -6.28 -33.58
N LYS A 121 21.65 -5.29 -34.38
CA LYS A 121 21.81 -5.39 -35.82
C LYS A 121 23.31 -5.53 -35.97
N GLN A 122 23.77 -6.76 -36.20
CA GLN A 122 25.11 -6.98 -36.71
C GLN A 122 25.16 -6.25 -38.04
N ASP A 123 25.61 -5.00 -38.02
CA ASP A 123 26.09 -4.34 -39.22
C ASP A 123 27.24 -5.20 -39.72
N LYS A 124 27.01 -5.87 -40.85
CA LYS A 124 28.00 -6.75 -41.51
C LYS A 124 29.28 -6.00 -41.91
N ASP A 125 29.26 -4.67 -41.84
CA ASP A 125 30.37 -3.79 -42.18
C ASP A 125 31.01 -3.13 -40.95
N SER A 126 30.63 -3.51 -39.73
CA SER A 126 31.32 -3.03 -38.54
C SER A 126 32.75 -3.59 -38.57
N PRO A 127 33.78 -2.73 -38.61
CA PRO A 127 35.16 -3.18 -38.71
C PRO A 127 35.42 -4.12 -37.55
N VAL A 128 35.86 -5.34 -37.88
CA VAL A 128 36.28 -6.38 -36.95
C VAL A 128 37.06 -5.70 -35.83
N ILE A 129 36.40 -5.52 -34.69
CA ILE A 129 37.07 -5.12 -33.46
C ILE A 129 37.95 -6.31 -33.19
N ARG A 130 39.23 -6.21 -33.58
CA ARG A 130 40.26 -7.15 -33.15
C ARG A 130 40.05 -7.31 -31.66
N PRO A 131 39.91 -8.54 -31.16
CA PRO A 131 39.88 -8.77 -29.72
C PRO A 131 41.09 -8.04 -29.18
N LEU A 132 40.84 -6.96 -28.44
CA LEU A 132 41.87 -6.40 -27.60
C LEU A 132 42.06 -7.51 -26.57
N GLU A 133 43.03 -8.39 -26.81
CA GLU A 133 43.68 -9.18 -25.78
C GLU A 133 44.37 -8.18 -24.84
N GLU A 134 43.54 -7.40 -24.16
CA GLU A 134 43.91 -6.71 -22.96
C GLU A 134 44.18 -7.84 -21.99
N LYS A 135 45.48 -8.14 -21.81
CA LYS A 135 46.02 -8.98 -20.75
C LYS A 135 45.29 -8.61 -19.46
N MET A 136 44.23 -9.35 -19.16
CA MET A 136 43.58 -9.26 -17.87
C MET A 136 44.69 -9.55 -16.86
N PRO A 137 44.92 -8.66 -15.90
CA PRO A 137 45.97 -8.87 -14.91
C PRO A 137 45.74 -10.24 -14.26
N ALA A 138 46.83 -10.98 -14.05
CA ALA A 138 46.82 -12.35 -13.51
C ALA A 138 46.08 -12.49 -12.16
N GLU A 139 45.70 -11.37 -11.56
CA GLU A 139 44.87 -11.27 -10.36
C GLU A 139 43.43 -11.80 -10.55
N MET A 140 42.91 -11.83 -11.79
CA MET A 140 41.54 -12.29 -12.08
C MET A 140 41.42 -13.81 -12.33
N GLN A 141 42.52 -14.56 -12.25
CA GLN A 141 42.52 -16.04 -12.30
C GLN A 141 42.39 -16.70 -10.92
N LYS A 142 42.27 -15.93 -9.83
CA LYS A 142 41.93 -16.51 -8.53
C LYS A 142 40.54 -17.15 -8.64
N SER A 143 40.45 -18.44 -8.30
CA SER A 143 39.17 -19.13 -8.15
C SER A 143 38.24 -18.28 -7.28
N PRO A 144 36.94 -18.20 -7.59
CA PRO A 144 35.97 -17.51 -6.75
C PRO A 144 36.07 -17.90 -5.27
N GLU A 145 36.47 -19.14 -4.97
CA GLU A 145 36.71 -19.62 -3.60
C GLU A 145 37.92 -18.98 -2.94
N ALA A 146 39.02 -18.75 -3.68
CA ALA A 146 40.21 -18.08 -3.14
C ALA A 146 39.93 -16.62 -2.76
N VAL A 147 39.07 -15.94 -3.53
CA VAL A 147 38.63 -14.56 -3.23
C VAL A 147 37.75 -14.53 -1.96
N ILE A 148 36.90 -15.53 -1.77
CA ILE A 148 36.04 -15.65 -0.58
C ILE A 148 36.89 -15.89 0.69
N ASP A 149 37.92 -16.73 0.59
CA ASP A 149 38.80 -17.03 1.72
C ASP A 149 39.68 -15.85 2.11
N GLU A 150 40.18 -15.09 1.14
CA GLU A 150 40.93 -13.84 1.37
C GLU A 150 40.05 -12.79 2.09
N LEU A 151 38.79 -12.65 1.66
CA LEU A 151 37.81 -11.78 2.34
C LEU A 151 37.50 -12.24 3.77
N ARG A 152 37.40 -13.55 4.02
CA ARG A 152 37.20 -14.08 5.39
C ARG A 152 38.38 -13.78 6.30
N GLN A 153 39.60 -13.87 5.78
CA GLN A 153 40.79 -13.52 6.55
C GLN A 153 40.82 -12.02 6.86
N GLU A 154 40.52 -11.16 5.89
CA GLU A 154 40.49 -9.71 6.11
C GLU A 154 39.45 -9.30 7.18
N ILE A 155 38.28 -9.94 7.18
CA ILE A 155 37.23 -9.72 8.20
C ILE A 155 37.71 -10.17 9.59
N LYS A 156 38.37 -11.33 9.70
CA LYS A 156 38.92 -11.81 10.98
C LYS A 156 39.98 -10.86 11.54
N THR A 157 40.87 -10.37 10.69
CA THR A 157 41.93 -9.43 11.09
C THR A 157 41.34 -8.11 11.58
N LYS A 158 40.39 -7.52 10.82
CA LYS A 158 39.70 -6.29 11.23
C LYS A 158 38.87 -6.48 12.51
N ALA A 159 38.25 -7.64 12.70
CA ALA A 159 37.49 -7.95 13.92
C ALA A 159 38.39 -8.06 15.17
N SER A 160 39.62 -8.58 15.03
CA SER A 160 40.59 -8.59 16.12
C SER A 160 41.12 -7.19 16.47
N GLU A 161 41.24 -6.32 15.48
CA GLU A 161 41.71 -4.93 15.65
C GLU A 161 40.69 -4.05 16.37
N LEU A 162 39.39 -4.34 16.21
CA LEU A 162 38.28 -3.64 16.87
C LEU A 162 38.06 -4.08 18.33
N ARG A 163 38.76 -5.11 18.82
CA ARG A 163 38.54 -5.70 20.15
C ARG A 163 39.14 -4.97 21.38
N PRO A 164 40.07 -4.00 21.30
CA PRO A 164 40.58 -3.34 22.51
C PRO A 164 39.69 -2.19 23.04
N GLN A 165 38.62 -1.78 22.34
CA GLN A 165 37.77 -0.66 22.82
C GLN A 165 36.62 -1.05 23.77
N SER A 166 36.40 -2.34 24.07
CA SER A 166 35.30 -2.76 24.95
C SER A 166 35.61 -2.74 26.46
N GLN A 167 36.80 -2.29 26.88
CA GLN A 167 37.13 -2.18 28.31
C GLN A 167 36.59 -0.90 29.00
N LEU A 168 35.85 -0.03 28.31
CA LEU A 168 35.44 1.27 28.87
C LEU A 168 34.06 1.33 29.54
N THR A 169 33.37 0.22 29.83
CA THR A 169 32.04 0.30 30.46
C THR A 169 31.77 -0.68 31.61
N PRO A 170 32.44 -0.51 32.76
CA PRO A 170 31.80 -0.78 34.06
C PRO A 170 31.20 0.51 34.67
N TYR A 171 31.73 1.68 34.33
CA TYR A 171 31.39 2.95 35.00
C TYR A 171 30.05 3.59 34.61
N LEU A 172 29.49 3.24 33.44
CA LEU A 172 28.20 3.80 32.98
C LEU A 172 26.96 3.02 33.45
N LEU A 173 27.12 1.79 33.95
CA LEU A 173 26.00 1.01 34.50
C LEU A 173 25.70 1.39 35.96
N SER A 174 26.69 1.85 36.72
CA SER A 174 26.51 2.31 38.11
C SER A 174 25.77 3.65 38.24
N SER A 175 25.75 4.49 37.20
CA SER A 175 25.03 5.77 37.21
C SER A 175 23.55 5.66 36.82
N LEU A 176 23.14 4.56 36.20
CA LEU A 176 21.74 4.31 35.82
C LEU A 176 20.93 3.61 36.92
N ALA A 177 21.57 2.91 37.85
CA ALA A 177 20.88 2.24 38.97
C ALA A 177 20.41 3.20 40.09
N LYS A 178 20.81 4.48 40.08
CA LYS A 178 20.52 5.44 41.16
C LYS A 178 19.32 6.36 40.91
N ARG A 179 18.48 6.07 39.90
CA ARG A 179 17.34 6.93 39.50
C ARG A 179 15.95 6.31 39.69
N SER A 180 15.82 5.13 40.30
CA SER A 180 14.53 4.47 40.53
C SER A 180 13.82 4.85 41.84
N ASP A 181 14.41 5.65 42.73
CA ASP A 181 13.91 5.84 44.10
C ASP A 181 13.19 7.19 44.38
N LEU A 182 12.76 7.93 43.36
CA LEU A 182 12.01 9.18 43.58
C LEU A 182 10.71 9.19 42.77
N GLY A 183 9.60 8.88 43.45
CA GLY A 183 8.28 9.04 42.85
C GLY A 183 7.10 8.43 43.61
N HIS A 184 7.13 8.44 44.95
CA HIS A 184 5.96 8.20 45.78
C HIS A 184 5.06 9.46 45.76
N SER A 185 3.87 9.37 45.17
CA SER A 185 2.77 10.27 45.51
C SER A 185 1.47 9.47 45.45
N GLY A 186 1.02 9.06 46.63
CA GLY A 186 -0.27 8.44 46.84
C GLY A 186 -1.41 9.41 46.55
N ALA A 187 -2.44 8.90 45.89
CA ALA A 187 -3.76 9.49 45.90
C ALA A 187 -4.72 8.42 46.41
N LEU A 188 -5.20 8.63 47.65
CA LEU A 188 -6.36 7.98 48.24
C LEU A 188 -7.52 7.98 47.24
N PHE A 189 -8.12 6.82 47.01
CA PHE A 189 -9.52 6.74 46.58
C PHE A 189 -10.29 5.93 47.62
N ASP A 190 -11.19 6.65 48.30
CA ASP A 190 -12.15 6.19 49.29
C ASP A 190 -13.06 5.10 48.73
N GLU A 191 -13.01 3.93 49.35
CA GLU A 191 -13.87 2.79 49.08
C GLU A 191 -15.21 2.98 49.81
N LYS A 192 -16.19 3.58 49.13
CA LYS A 192 -17.53 3.79 49.66
C LYS A 192 -18.32 2.46 49.68
N LYS A 193 -18.29 1.80 50.84
CA LYS A 193 -19.19 0.73 51.28
C LYS A 193 -20.66 1.01 50.91
N THR A 194 -21.20 0.26 49.95
CA THR A 194 -22.66 0.15 49.73
C THR A 194 -23.18 -1.14 50.38
N LYS A 195 -24.09 -0.96 51.35
CA LYS A 195 -24.91 -1.99 52.01
C LYS A 195 -25.72 -2.81 51.00
N PRO A 196 -25.94 -4.12 51.23
CA PRO A 196 -26.97 -4.89 50.54
C PRO A 196 -28.35 -4.62 51.14
N ALA A 197 -29.30 -4.21 50.30
CA ALA A 197 -30.71 -4.08 50.64
C ALA A 197 -31.41 -5.44 50.53
N GLU A 198 -31.80 -5.95 51.70
CA GLU A 198 -33.14 -6.45 52.05
C GLU A 198 -33.90 -7.32 51.01
N GLN A 199 -33.79 -8.63 51.22
CA GLN A 199 -34.69 -9.65 50.69
C GLN A 199 -36.10 -9.48 51.28
N LYS A 200 -37.07 -9.12 50.43
CA LYS A 200 -38.50 -9.19 50.78
C LYS A 200 -39.08 -10.54 50.33
N LYS A 201 -39.34 -11.40 51.32
CA LYS A 201 -40.14 -12.62 51.21
C LYS A 201 -41.57 -12.27 50.79
N THR A 202 -42.10 -12.95 49.77
CA THR A 202 -43.55 -13.17 49.62
C THR A 202 -43.85 -14.62 49.27
N SER A 203 -44.82 -15.14 50.00
CA SER A 203 -45.31 -16.51 50.15
C SER A 203 -46.08 -17.06 48.93
N PRO A 204 -46.48 -18.35 48.91
CA PRO A 204 -46.91 -19.08 47.72
C PRO A 204 -48.42 -18.94 47.46
N ARG A 205 -48.83 -19.00 46.20
CA ARG A 205 -50.24 -19.20 45.81
C ARG A 205 -50.41 -20.54 45.10
N LYS A 206 -51.11 -21.43 45.79
CA LYS A 206 -51.66 -22.71 45.30
C LYS A 206 -52.62 -22.48 44.12
N GLY A 207 -52.47 -23.34 43.11
CA GLY A 207 -53.52 -24.18 42.51
C GLY A 207 -54.76 -23.53 41.89
N ILE A 208 -54.94 -23.76 40.59
CA ILE A 208 -56.18 -24.15 39.87
C ILE A 208 -55.63 -24.81 38.57
N SER A 209 -55.58 -26.14 38.50
CA SER A 209 -56.66 -27.04 38.04
C SER A 209 -57.02 -26.88 36.55
N SER A 210 -56.55 -27.87 35.79
CA SER A 210 -57.32 -28.63 34.80
C SER A 210 -57.83 -27.94 33.53
N ARG A 211 -57.44 -28.50 32.38
CA ARG A 211 -58.25 -29.44 31.57
C ARG A 211 -58.16 -29.13 30.07
N SER A 212 -58.09 -30.21 29.30
CA SER A 212 -58.53 -30.32 27.90
C SER A 212 -57.56 -29.74 26.86
N SER A 213 -57.22 -30.39 25.74
CA SER A 213 -57.58 -31.69 25.17
C SER A 213 -56.71 -31.90 23.94
N ARG A 214 -56.39 -33.16 23.67
CA ARG A 214 -55.80 -33.69 22.44
C ARG A 214 -56.59 -33.30 21.18
N LYS A 215 -55.88 -33.01 20.09
CA LYS A 215 -56.15 -33.42 18.69
C LYS A 215 -54.94 -32.96 17.87
N ALA A 216 -54.01 -33.81 17.44
CA ALA A 216 -54.12 -34.83 16.40
C ALA A 216 -54.69 -34.29 15.09
N THR A 217 -53.80 -33.83 14.19
CA THR A 217 -53.92 -34.14 12.75
C THR A 217 -52.53 -34.17 12.11
N ALA A 218 -52.26 -35.30 11.47
CA ALA A 218 -51.12 -35.57 10.62
C ALA A 218 -51.34 -35.05 9.19
N GLN A 219 -50.30 -35.18 8.36
CA GLN A 219 -50.29 -35.13 6.89
C GLN A 219 -50.29 -33.74 6.23
N LYS A 220 -49.13 -33.34 5.67
CA LYS A 220 -48.87 -33.50 4.22
C LYS A 220 -47.43 -33.12 3.87
N ALA A 221 -46.72 -34.11 3.36
CA ALA A 221 -45.56 -33.93 2.51
C ALA A 221 -46.00 -33.69 1.05
N THR A 222 -45.03 -33.24 0.25
CA THR A 222 -44.94 -33.26 -1.24
C THR A 222 -45.55 -32.11 -2.04
N ALA A 223 -44.66 -31.37 -2.74
CA ALA A 223 -44.66 -31.00 -4.17
C ALA A 223 -43.87 -29.67 -4.33
N ALA A 224 -42.59 -29.72 -4.66
CA ALA A 224 -42.05 -29.77 -6.04
C ALA A 224 -42.31 -28.48 -6.86
N THR A 225 -41.23 -27.68 -6.97
CA THR A 225 -40.62 -27.20 -8.23
C THR A 225 -41.53 -26.64 -9.33
N ALA A 226 -41.51 -25.31 -9.54
CA ALA A 226 -41.49 -24.68 -10.88
C ALA A 226 -41.49 -23.13 -10.78
N LEU A 227 -40.36 -22.48 -11.11
CA LEU A 227 -40.29 -21.37 -12.09
C LEU A 227 -38.86 -20.81 -12.23
N GLN A 228 -38.06 -21.46 -13.09
CA GLN A 228 -37.01 -20.79 -13.86
C GLN A 228 -37.38 -20.94 -15.33
N LYS A 229 -37.89 -19.88 -15.95
CA LYS A 229 -37.76 -19.63 -17.40
C LYS A 229 -38.36 -18.27 -17.75
N LYS A 230 -37.51 -17.32 -18.16
CA LYS A 230 -37.81 -16.32 -19.19
C LYS A 230 -36.51 -15.65 -19.60
N THR A 231 -35.84 -16.28 -20.56
CA THR A 231 -34.85 -15.64 -21.43
C THR A 231 -35.50 -15.32 -22.78
N ALA A 232 -35.01 -14.21 -23.35
CA ALA A 232 -35.02 -13.83 -24.76
C ALA A 232 -36.36 -13.33 -25.36
N ALA A 233 -36.39 -12.06 -25.76
CA ALA A 233 -36.08 -11.70 -27.15
C ALA A 233 -36.14 -10.18 -27.42
N LYS A 234 -35.14 -9.71 -28.17
CA LYS A 234 -35.21 -8.71 -29.27
C LYS A 234 -35.29 -7.21 -28.91
N LYS A 235 -34.22 -6.46 -29.23
CA LYS A 235 -34.18 -5.66 -30.47
C LYS A 235 -32.83 -4.98 -30.70
N ASP A 236 -32.38 -5.16 -31.93
CA ASP A 236 -31.28 -4.48 -32.61
C ASP A 236 -31.52 -2.96 -32.70
N ALA A 237 -30.47 -2.15 -32.54
CA ALA A 237 -30.33 -0.86 -33.22
C ALA A 237 -28.86 -0.38 -33.23
N LYS A 238 -28.26 -0.61 -34.38
CA LYS A 238 -27.03 -0.05 -34.95
C LYS A 238 -27.14 1.47 -35.15
N THR A 239 -26.19 2.28 -34.66
CA THR A 239 -25.80 3.53 -35.35
C THR A 239 -24.35 3.93 -35.05
N LYS A 240 -23.61 4.16 -36.14
CA LYS A 240 -22.22 4.65 -36.24
C LYS A 240 -22.17 6.18 -36.12
N THR A 241 -20.92 6.70 -36.12
CA THR A 241 -20.49 8.04 -36.59
C THR A 241 -20.79 9.21 -35.62
N SER A 242 -20.01 10.28 -35.46
CA SER A 242 -18.72 10.74 -35.99
C SER A 242 -18.42 12.11 -35.33
N THR A 243 -17.15 12.39 -35.03
CA THR A 243 -16.42 13.69 -35.18
C THR A 243 -16.86 14.98 -34.44
N LYS A 244 -15.81 15.65 -33.89
CA LYS A 244 -15.52 17.10 -33.87
C LYS A 244 -16.03 17.95 -32.69
N LYS A 245 -15.09 18.62 -32.00
CA LYS A 245 -14.83 20.09 -32.08
C LYS A 245 -14.37 20.71 -30.74
N THR A 246 -13.06 20.96 -30.66
CA THR A 246 -12.34 22.19 -30.24
C THR A 246 -13.06 23.30 -29.44
N LEU A 247 -12.54 23.56 -28.21
CA LEU A 247 -12.31 24.84 -27.44
C LEU A 247 -13.42 25.94 -27.35
N PRO A 248 -13.34 26.95 -26.44
CA PRO A 248 -12.26 27.34 -25.52
C PRO A 248 -12.66 27.64 -24.05
N SER A 249 -11.60 27.83 -23.26
CA SER A 249 -11.47 28.47 -21.93
C SER A 249 -12.24 29.80 -21.73
N PRO A 250 -12.58 30.12 -20.46
CA PRO A 250 -12.52 31.48 -19.95
C PRO A 250 -11.56 31.64 -18.75
N ARG A 251 -10.48 32.37 -19.00
CA ARG A 251 -10.03 33.59 -18.31
C ARG A 251 -10.63 33.91 -16.92
N SER A 252 -9.79 33.91 -15.89
CA SER A 252 -9.90 34.72 -14.67
C SER A 252 -8.46 34.99 -14.18
N ALA A 253 -7.86 36.19 -14.25
CA ALA A 253 -8.24 37.54 -13.80
C ALA A 253 -8.24 37.72 -12.27
N GLY A 254 -7.05 37.86 -11.69
CA GLY A 254 -6.77 38.54 -10.41
C GLY A 254 -5.27 38.84 -10.38
N LYS A 255 -4.78 40.08 -10.60
CA LYS A 255 -4.99 41.38 -9.96
C LYS A 255 -4.50 41.42 -8.49
N GLY A 256 -3.20 41.73 -8.36
CA GLY A 256 -2.69 42.74 -7.44
C GLY A 256 -2.46 42.35 -5.98
N ALA A 257 -1.20 42.12 -5.61
CA ALA A 257 -0.69 42.54 -4.31
C ALA A 257 0.77 42.97 -4.47
N SER A 258 0.96 44.28 -4.36
CA SER A 258 2.22 45.02 -4.32
C SER A 258 3.09 44.53 -3.16
N SER A 259 4.33 44.15 -3.44
CA SER A 259 5.37 44.00 -2.42
C SER A 259 6.64 44.73 -2.87
N LYS A 260 6.75 45.93 -2.29
CA LYS A 260 7.93 46.66 -1.85
C LYS A 260 9.28 46.17 -2.41
N LYS A 261 9.78 46.98 -3.34
CA LYS A 261 11.12 47.02 -3.94
C LYS A 261 12.19 47.21 -2.86
N THR A 262 12.86 46.13 -2.46
CA THR A 262 14.16 46.20 -1.79
C THR A 262 15.23 45.95 -2.84
N ALA A 263 15.97 47.01 -3.20
CA ALA A 263 17.05 46.97 -4.17
C ALA A 263 18.26 46.23 -3.57
N ALA A 264 18.25 44.90 -3.68
CA ALA A 264 19.46 44.10 -3.58
C ALA A 264 20.00 43.91 -5.00
N THR A 265 21.25 44.32 -5.21
CA THR A 265 22.00 44.16 -6.45
C THR A 265 22.19 42.68 -6.76
N ALA A 266 21.14 42.06 -7.33
CA ALA A 266 21.13 40.67 -7.72
C ALA A 266 22.04 40.50 -8.94
N LYS A 267 23.12 39.74 -8.77
CA LYS A 267 23.95 39.24 -9.88
C LYS A 267 23.00 38.70 -10.97
N PRO A 268 23.19 39.08 -12.25
CA PRO A 268 22.29 38.70 -13.32
C PRO A 268 22.17 37.17 -13.34
N VAL A 269 21.01 36.66 -12.95
CA VAL A 269 20.67 35.24 -13.06
C VAL A 269 20.65 34.96 -14.55
N LYS A 270 21.76 34.39 -15.05
CA LYS A 270 21.90 33.96 -16.45
C LYS A 270 20.65 33.14 -16.78
N LYS A 271 19.72 33.71 -17.56
CA LYS A 271 18.56 32.98 -18.08
C LYS A 271 19.12 31.73 -18.73
N LYS A 272 18.83 30.56 -18.14
CA LYS A 272 19.25 29.28 -18.71
C LYS A 272 18.72 29.25 -20.14
N LEU A 273 19.63 29.36 -21.10
CA LEU A 273 19.31 29.26 -22.52
C LEU A 273 18.62 27.90 -22.69
N GLN A 274 17.31 27.93 -22.95
CA GLN A 274 16.58 26.72 -23.27
C GLN A 274 17.16 26.23 -24.60
N GLY A 275 17.74 25.02 -24.59
CA GLY A 275 18.33 24.42 -25.78
C GLY A 275 17.29 24.28 -26.90
N ARG A 276 17.74 24.15 -28.16
CA ARG A 276 16.85 23.97 -29.32
C ARG A 276 16.13 22.62 -29.31
N TYR A 277 16.70 21.64 -28.61
CA TYR A 277 16.19 20.29 -28.51
C TYR A 277 15.98 19.91 -27.05
N VAL A 278 14.98 19.07 -26.78
CA VAL A 278 14.70 18.55 -25.44
C VAL A 278 14.43 17.05 -25.49
N GLY A 279 15.16 16.30 -24.67
CA GLY A 279 14.92 14.89 -24.39
C GLY A 279 14.28 14.68 -23.02
N SER A 280 13.82 13.46 -22.78
CA SER A 280 13.36 13.02 -21.45
C SER A 280 14.42 12.13 -20.81
N ILE A 281 14.74 12.27 -19.53
CA ILE A 281 15.62 11.30 -18.84
C ILE A 281 15.06 9.87 -18.95
N MET A 282 13.74 9.74 -19.06
CA MET A 282 13.04 8.45 -19.11
C MET A 282 12.88 7.88 -20.53
N ALA A 283 13.21 8.64 -21.57
CA ALA A 283 13.06 8.19 -22.95
C ALA A 283 14.34 8.50 -23.72
N THR A 284 14.81 7.56 -24.54
CA THR A 284 15.97 7.76 -25.41
C THR A 284 15.64 8.59 -26.64
N THR A 285 14.55 9.35 -26.66
CA THR A 285 14.15 10.20 -27.80
C THR A 285 14.20 11.69 -27.44
N PHE A 286 14.51 12.52 -28.43
CA PHE A 286 14.50 13.97 -28.29
C PHE A 286 13.60 14.66 -29.32
N HIS A 287 13.05 15.80 -28.92
CA HIS A 287 12.09 16.60 -29.69
C HIS A 287 12.65 18.02 -29.92
N THR A 288 12.12 18.74 -30.90
CA THR A 288 12.41 20.18 -31.10
C THR A 288 11.61 21.03 -30.13
N SER A 289 12.13 22.16 -29.63
CA SER A 289 11.50 23.01 -28.59
C SER A 289 10.03 23.38 -28.80
N ASN A 290 9.54 23.35 -30.04
CA ASN A 290 8.18 23.72 -30.43
C ASN A 290 7.25 22.49 -30.62
N CYS A 291 7.73 21.28 -30.31
CA CYS A 291 6.95 20.07 -30.45
C CYS A 291 5.91 19.95 -29.32
N GLU A 292 4.67 19.62 -29.67
CA GLU A 292 3.56 19.46 -28.73
C GLU A 292 3.87 18.45 -27.60
N TRP A 293 4.60 17.39 -27.93
CA TRP A 293 4.99 16.33 -26.99
C TRP A 293 5.85 16.83 -25.81
N ILE A 294 6.50 17.99 -25.94
CA ILE A 294 7.33 18.58 -24.87
C ILE A 294 6.51 18.97 -23.65
N ASN A 295 5.24 19.32 -23.84
CA ASN A 295 4.35 19.70 -22.75
C ASN A 295 3.99 18.50 -21.87
N ASN A 296 4.11 17.28 -22.41
CA ASN A 296 3.85 16.03 -21.68
C ASN A 296 5.07 15.55 -20.88
N ILE A 297 6.27 16.08 -21.14
CA ILE A 297 7.48 15.73 -20.39
C ILE A 297 7.50 16.53 -19.08
N LYS A 298 7.58 15.85 -17.94
CA LYS A 298 7.73 16.48 -16.62
C LYS A 298 8.97 17.38 -16.59
N ARG A 299 8.87 18.57 -15.98
CA ARG A 299 9.96 19.56 -15.92
C ARG A 299 11.26 18.98 -15.33
N THR A 300 11.17 18.08 -14.36
CA THR A 300 12.31 17.39 -13.73
C THR A 300 13.01 16.41 -14.66
N ASN A 301 12.33 15.95 -15.71
CA ASN A 301 12.84 14.95 -16.63
C ASN A 301 13.31 15.58 -17.95
N LYS A 302 13.19 16.89 -18.14
CA LYS A 302 13.62 17.57 -19.36
C LYS A 302 15.14 17.74 -19.36
N VAL A 303 15.80 17.18 -20.37
CA VAL A 303 17.21 17.42 -20.67
C VAL A 303 17.28 18.27 -21.92
N TRP A 304 17.87 19.45 -21.83
CA TRP A 304 17.96 20.38 -22.95
C TRP A 304 19.31 20.23 -23.67
N PHE A 305 19.28 20.16 -24.99
CA PHE A 305 20.47 20.08 -25.85
C PHE A 305 20.53 21.28 -26.77
N THR A 306 21.74 21.80 -27.00
CA THR A 306 21.99 22.94 -27.89
C THR A 306 21.91 22.52 -29.36
N SER A 307 22.33 21.29 -29.69
CA SER A 307 22.38 20.75 -31.05
C SER A 307 21.87 19.30 -31.11
N LYS A 308 21.47 18.87 -32.32
CA LYS A 308 21.07 17.49 -32.63
C LYS A 308 22.19 16.50 -32.29
N LYS A 309 23.42 16.85 -32.69
CA LYS A 309 24.63 16.03 -32.48
C LYS A 309 24.99 15.84 -31.00
N ASP A 310 24.70 16.82 -30.14
CA ASP A 310 24.91 16.67 -28.68
C ASP A 310 23.91 15.67 -28.06
N ALA A 311 22.65 15.69 -28.53
CA ALA A 311 21.65 14.72 -28.10
C ALA A 311 22.03 13.29 -28.55
N GLU A 312 22.42 13.13 -29.81
CA GLU A 312 22.86 11.85 -30.38
C GLU A 312 24.11 11.30 -29.69
N LYS A 313 25.11 12.16 -29.41
CA LYS A 313 26.32 11.78 -28.66
C LYS A 313 25.99 11.29 -27.24
N LYS A 314 24.88 11.74 -26.66
CA LYS A 314 24.36 11.28 -25.35
C LYS A 314 23.43 10.07 -25.46
N GLY A 315 23.31 9.45 -26.63
CA GLY A 315 22.50 8.25 -26.85
C GLY A 315 21.01 8.53 -27.07
N TYR A 316 20.62 9.76 -27.41
CA TYR A 316 19.24 10.09 -27.75
C TYR A 316 18.99 10.02 -29.26
N HIS A 317 17.87 9.43 -29.65
CA HIS A 317 17.40 9.31 -31.03
C HIS A 317 16.41 10.41 -31.42
N PRO A 318 16.45 10.91 -32.66
CA PRO A 318 15.53 11.94 -33.11
C PRO A 318 14.10 11.40 -33.19
N HIS A 319 13.14 12.12 -32.61
CA HIS A 319 11.72 11.86 -32.84
C HIS A 319 11.32 12.33 -34.26
N GLU A 320 10.19 11.83 -34.79
CA GLU A 320 9.68 12.18 -36.12
C GLU A 320 9.55 13.70 -36.36
N CYS A 321 9.24 14.46 -35.30
CA CYS A 321 9.17 15.93 -35.34
C CYS A 321 10.52 16.64 -35.58
N VAL A 322 11.64 15.94 -35.40
CA VAL A 322 12.99 16.42 -35.71
C VAL A 322 13.36 16.07 -37.15
N ILE A 323 12.84 14.96 -37.68
CA ILE A 323 13.14 14.48 -39.04
C ILE A 323 12.39 15.30 -40.10
N LYS A 324 11.15 15.71 -39.81
CA LYS A 324 10.28 16.47 -40.73
C LYS A 324 10.63 17.96 -40.89
N LYS A 325 11.70 18.44 -40.25
CA LYS A 325 12.11 19.86 -40.26
C LYS A 325 13.41 20.03 -41.02
#